data_AF-A0A932RDX3-F1
#
_entry.id   AF-A0A932RDX3-F1
#
_cell.length_a   1.000
_cell.length_b   1.000
_cell.length_c   1.000
_cell.angle_alpha   90.00
_cell.angle_beta   90.00
_cell.angle_gamma   90.00
#
_symmetry.space_group_name_H-M   'P 1'
#
loop_
_entity.id
_entity.type
_entity.pdbx_description
1 polymer ?
#
loop_
_entity_poly.entity_id
_entity_poly.type
_entity_poly.pdbx_seq_one_letter_code
_entity_poly.pdbx_strand_id
1 'polypeptide(L)'
;MTVTITPDGRKAYVSNEYGGVSVIDTSTNSVIRTITSTPFGSIGCPEGIAVTPDGTRIYLNTQCAAPPGRSGHDPIFAIDTETDTVTTGFDTIPNVGTGLGVNPNGNQIWASGGDACSSTAYDRVGCDETRKNPVHVINPATNTVIARFFLGVGWWYGFHSFSPDGRFAYYAGDSGLVVVDTTTFNVVRTLGISTTGSVAFTADGALAYTTIPSLNAVAVIDPATYTLVAAIPVGITPTAIAITTFEGDENKVIPEMASAQAGGATWITVSSPFRGDANGNSYTVYEYSTSGSGPWTRVCGDGAAGESAWRHCAFGDLTPNRDYFVRVTFADPDGIVGTNPQILGPVRTPATAVAAVTVGTASASVQDKHILVSVPISQDSNLNSRLQSVEIGTSISGPWTQKCGPYATFNPKLCRLAGLTQNTDYWVRATITDPDGVNGPNPQIIGPVRYTGLTNLALGKPITADPGWGCCPDPRELVDGRIQNPDWTYGFAWAGGTCRWGGGSPGWKQATIDLGSPQPVGRVDWWSYSPEHPTTWKVSVSTDGSTYAEVFSATELRCRTETQQFYPGAYWVSPACGFSAKFGPVTARYVRYSFDDRTTYFIPSLGCTTHVWATELEVYSAP
;
A
#
# COMPACT_ATOMS: atom_id res chain seq x y z
N MET A 1 -29.60 -24.68 21.07
CA MET A 1 -28.15 -24.94 20.85
C MET A 1 -27.42 -23.68 20.39
N THR A 2 -26.32 -23.32 21.05
CA THR A 2 -25.51 -22.12 20.75
C THR A 2 -24.01 -22.34 21.04
N VAL A 3 -23.19 -21.39 20.63
CA VAL A 3 -21.74 -21.35 20.84
C VAL A 3 -21.35 -20.03 21.49
N THR A 4 -20.40 -20.08 22.43
CA THR A 4 -19.71 -18.89 22.95
C THR A 4 -18.20 -19.10 22.86
N ILE A 5 -17.45 -18.02 22.67
CA ILE A 5 -15.97 -18.05 22.61
C ILE A 5 -15.47 -17.22 23.80
N THR A 6 -14.41 -17.67 24.47
CA THR A 6 -13.76 -16.89 25.53
C THR A 6 -13.21 -15.57 24.97
N PRO A 7 -13.16 -14.48 25.76
CA PRO A 7 -12.66 -13.18 25.29
C PRO A 7 -11.22 -13.22 24.76
N ASP A 8 -10.38 -14.10 25.29
CA ASP A 8 -9.01 -14.34 24.80
C ASP A 8 -8.96 -15.13 23.48
N GLY A 9 -10.12 -15.55 22.97
CA GLY A 9 -10.29 -16.29 21.73
C GLY A 9 -9.83 -17.74 21.78
N ARG A 10 -9.32 -18.26 22.91
CA ARG A 10 -8.62 -19.56 22.96
C ARG A 10 -9.55 -20.77 23.02
N LYS A 11 -10.70 -20.65 23.67
CA LYS A 11 -11.67 -21.74 23.84
C LYS A 11 -13.03 -21.34 23.29
N ALA A 12 -13.67 -22.25 22.56
CA ALA A 12 -15.08 -22.18 22.23
C ALA A 12 -15.87 -23.25 22.99
N TYR A 13 -17.04 -22.90 23.51
CA TYR A 13 -17.94 -23.78 24.23
C TYR A 13 -19.24 -23.92 23.45
N VAL A 14 -19.62 -25.15 23.13
CA VAL A 14 -20.79 -25.46 22.30
C VAL A 14 -21.76 -26.32 23.11
N SER A 15 -22.99 -25.85 23.26
CA SER A 15 -24.08 -26.61 23.89
C SER A 15 -24.66 -27.62 22.88
N ASN A 16 -24.57 -28.91 23.21
CA ASN A 16 -25.13 -30.00 22.42
C ASN A 16 -26.37 -30.55 23.14
N GLU A 17 -27.56 -30.34 22.59
CA GLU A 17 -28.87 -30.62 23.23
C GLU A 17 -29.01 -32.02 23.85
N TYR A 18 -28.28 -33.03 23.38
CA TYR A 18 -28.26 -34.36 24.03
C TYR A 18 -26.85 -34.89 24.31
N GLY A 19 -25.84 -34.03 24.13
CA GLY A 19 -24.42 -34.39 24.19
C GLY A 19 -23.60 -33.63 25.24
N GLY A 20 -24.24 -32.78 26.06
CA GLY A 20 -23.53 -31.93 27.02
C GLY A 20 -22.86 -30.73 26.36
N VAL A 21 -21.72 -30.28 26.87
CA VAL A 21 -20.98 -29.12 26.35
C VAL A 21 -19.64 -29.54 25.76
N SER A 22 -19.39 -29.26 24.49
CA SER A 22 -18.06 -29.43 23.89
C SER A 22 -17.20 -28.20 24.15
N VAL A 23 -15.95 -28.42 24.55
CA VAL A 23 -14.90 -27.40 24.67
C VAL A 23 -13.93 -27.62 23.53
N ILE A 24 -13.73 -26.59 22.73
CA ILE A 24 -12.93 -26.61 21.51
C ILE A 24 -11.77 -25.64 21.67
N ASP A 25 -10.55 -26.10 21.39
CA ASP A 25 -9.39 -25.23 21.22
C ASP A 25 -9.46 -24.62 19.81
N THR A 26 -9.51 -23.29 19.73
CA THR A 26 -9.70 -22.55 18.47
C THR A 26 -8.42 -22.46 17.64
N SER A 27 -7.25 -22.62 18.25
CA SER A 27 -5.96 -22.59 17.55
C SER A 27 -5.71 -23.88 16.76
N THR A 28 -6.25 -24.99 17.27
CA THR A 28 -6.12 -26.32 16.67
C THR A 28 -7.41 -26.81 16.01
N ASN A 29 -8.53 -26.11 16.20
CA ASN A 29 -9.87 -26.52 15.76
C ASN A 29 -10.25 -27.93 16.24
N SER A 30 -9.88 -28.28 17.47
CA SER A 30 -10.09 -29.62 18.02
C SER A 30 -10.90 -29.60 19.30
N VAL A 31 -11.78 -30.59 19.48
CA VAL A 31 -12.51 -30.79 20.74
C VAL A 31 -11.54 -31.31 21.78
N ILE A 32 -11.23 -30.50 22.79
CA ILE A 32 -10.32 -30.85 23.89
C ILE A 32 -11.03 -31.48 25.09
N ARG A 33 -12.35 -31.27 25.20
CA ARG A 33 -13.18 -31.84 26.27
C ARG A 33 -14.65 -31.89 25.87
N THR A 34 -15.39 -32.89 26.36
CA THR A 34 -16.86 -32.90 26.35
C THR A 34 -17.35 -33.07 27.78
N ILE A 35 -18.10 -32.09 28.28
CA ILE A 35 -18.68 -32.05 29.62
C ILE A 35 -20.09 -32.64 29.54
N THR A 36 -20.28 -33.87 30.01
CA THR A 36 -21.60 -34.56 29.99
C THR A 36 -22.23 -34.69 31.38
N SER A 37 -21.44 -34.54 32.44
CA SER A 37 -21.89 -34.69 33.82
C SER A 37 -21.42 -33.53 34.70
N THR A 38 -22.15 -33.34 35.79
CA THR A 38 -21.90 -32.41 36.88
C THR A 38 -21.80 -33.18 38.19
N PRO A 39 -21.36 -32.55 39.30
CA PRO A 39 -21.44 -33.16 40.64
C PRO A 39 -22.85 -33.59 41.06
N PHE A 40 -23.89 -33.11 40.37
CA PHE A 40 -25.30 -33.34 40.71
C PHE A 40 -25.97 -34.37 39.80
N GLY A 41 -25.39 -34.69 38.65
CA GLY A 41 -25.96 -35.62 37.66
C GLY A 41 -25.60 -35.27 36.22
N SER A 42 -26.30 -35.87 35.25
CA SER A 42 -26.11 -35.57 33.82
C SER A 42 -26.53 -34.15 33.50
N ILE A 43 -25.81 -33.48 32.59
CA ILE A 43 -26.31 -32.23 31.97
C ILE A 43 -27.48 -32.63 31.06
N GLY A 44 -28.68 -32.18 31.38
CA GLY A 44 -29.87 -32.32 30.52
C GLY A 44 -29.96 -31.13 29.56
N CYS A 45 -30.25 -31.40 28.29
CA CYS A 45 -30.59 -30.40 27.25
C CYS A 45 -29.96 -29.01 27.43
N PRO A 46 -28.63 -28.90 27.28
CA PRO A 46 -27.95 -27.60 27.35
C PRO A 46 -28.41 -26.73 26.17
N GLU A 47 -28.89 -25.53 26.48
CA GLU A 47 -29.49 -24.60 25.52
C GLU A 47 -28.67 -23.31 25.42
N GLY A 48 -29.07 -22.25 26.13
CA GLY A 48 -28.37 -20.98 26.14
C GLY A 48 -27.03 -21.06 26.86
N ILE A 49 -25.95 -20.61 26.22
CA ILE A 49 -24.61 -20.51 26.81
C ILE A 49 -24.08 -19.09 26.64
N ALA A 50 -23.47 -18.53 27.68
CA ALA A 50 -22.92 -17.18 27.64
C ALA A 50 -21.69 -17.07 28.53
N VAL A 51 -20.63 -16.41 28.02
CA VAL A 51 -19.39 -16.15 28.76
C VAL A 51 -19.44 -14.80 29.46
N THR A 52 -18.78 -14.71 30.60
CA THR A 52 -18.54 -13.45 31.31
C THR A 52 -17.49 -12.59 30.60
N PRO A 53 -17.56 -11.25 30.68
CA PRO A 53 -16.59 -10.36 30.01
C PRO A 53 -15.13 -10.56 30.46
N ASP A 54 -14.91 -10.97 31.71
CA ASP A 54 -13.58 -11.32 32.21
C ASP A 54 -13.09 -12.70 31.74
N GLY A 55 -13.95 -13.47 31.07
CA GLY A 55 -13.64 -14.78 30.52
C GLY A 55 -13.53 -15.90 31.55
N THR A 56 -13.77 -15.64 32.84
CA THR A 56 -13.50 -16.61 33.93
C THR A 56 -14.62 -17.63 34.11
N ARG A 57 -15.85 -17.27 33.70
CA ARG A 57 -17.04 -18.12 33.86
C ARG A 57 -17.91 -18.14 32.62
N ILE A 58 -18.52 -19.29 32.41
CA ILE A 58 -19.61 -19.48 31.46
C ILE A 58 -20.86 -19.86 32.23
N TYR A 59 -21.98 -19.27 31.86
CA TYR A 59 -23.29 -19.69 32.35
C TYR A 59 -23.98 -20.54 31.29
N LEU A 60 -24.63 -21.61 31.76
CA LEU A 60 -25.29 -22.59 30.92
C LEU A 60 -26.72 -22.76 31.40
N ASN A 61 -27.67 -22.38 30.55
CA ASN A 61 -29.08 -22.64 30.74
C ASN A 61 -29.41 -24.04 30.23
N THR A 62 -30.22 -24.79 30.98
CA THR A 62 -30.53 -26.18 30.66
C THR A 62 -32.03 -26.42 30.58
N GLN A 63 -32.40 -27.45 29.83
CA GLN A 63 -33.75 -27.98 29.73
C GLN A 63 -33.74 -29.48 30.14
N CYS A 64 -34.91 -30.08 30.27
CA CYS A 64 -35.09 -31.52 30.49
C CYS A 64 -34.79 -32.04 31.91
N ALA A 65 -35.14 -31.24 32.93
CA ALA A 65 -35.02 -31.57 34.34
C ALA A 65 -33.59 -31.94 34.77
N ALA A 66 -32.59 -31.18 34.31
CA ALA A 66 -31.20 -31.42 34.67
C ALA A 66 -31.02 -31.30 36.20
N PRO A 67 -30.43 -32.29 36.90
CA PRO A 67 -30.20 -32.20 38.35
C PRO A 67 -29.23 -31.05 38.70
N PRO A 68 -29.47 -30.25 39.75
CA PRO A 68 -30.43 -30.47 40.84
C PRO A 68 -31.85 -29.95 40.59
N GLY A 69 -32.16 -29.50 39.37
CA GLY A 69 -33.51 -29.09 39.00
C GLY A 69 -34.51 -30.25 38.95
N ARG A 70 -35.72 -29.91 38.52
CA ARG A 70 -36.85 -30.84 38.41
C ARG A 70 -37.75 -30.45 37.25
N SER A 71 -38.78 -31.25 36.99
CA SER A 71 -39.74 -31.00 35.91
C SER A 71 -40.28 -29.56 35.95
N GLY A 72 -39.98 -28.77 34.90
CA GLY A 72 -40.40 -27.38 34.75
C GLY A 72 -39.54 -26.33 35.48
N HIS A 73 -38.49 -26.76 36.17
CA HIS A 73 -37.61 -25.92 36.99
C HIS A 73 -36.15 -26.40 36.85
N ASP A 74 -35.56 -26.05 35.71
CA ASP A 74 -34.21 -26.41 35.30
C ASP A 74 -33.15 -25.44 35.85
N PRO A 75 -31.96 -25.92 36.21
CA PRO A 75 -30.91 -25.08 36.73
C PRO A 75 -30.21 -24.29 35.63
N ILE A 76 -29.59 -23.19 36.03
CA ILE A 76 -28.53 -22.52 35.30
C ILE A 76 -27.21 -22.91 35.97
N PHE A 77 -26.34 -23.60 35.24
CA PHE A 77 -25.01 -23.94 35.72
C PHE A 77 -24.01 -22.82 35.48
N ALA A 78 -22.95 -22.81 36.28
CA ALA A 78 -21.75 -22.03 36.02
C ALA A 78 -20.58 -22.99 35.75
N ILE A 79 -19.81 -22.69 34.70
CA ILE A 79 -18.64 -23.44 34.27
C ILE A 79 -17.43 -22.52 34.45
N ASP A 80 -16.45 -22.98 35.21
CA ASP A 80 -15.14 -22.33 35.33
C ASP A 80 -14.33 -22.59 34.05
N THR A 81 -13.87 -21.53 33.38
CA THR A 81 -13.24 -21.67 32.04
C THR A 81 -11.79 -22.14 32.10
N GLU A 82 -11.12 -21.98 33.24
CA GLU A 82 -9.75 -22.45 33.45
C GLU A 82 -9.74 -23.97 33.61
N THR A 83 -10.61 -24.48 34.48
CA THR A 83 -10.65 -25.89 34.89
C THR A 83 -11.70 -26.74 34.15
N ASP A 84 -12.60 -26.09 33.42
CA ASP A 84 -13.77 -26.68 32.77
C ASP A 84 -14.66 -27.46 33.76
N THR A 85 -14.70 -26.99 35.02
CA THR A 85 -15.50 -27.60 36.09
C THR A 85 -16.87 -26.95 36.20
N VAL A 86 -17.89 -27.76 36.46
CA VAL A 86 -19.29 -27.30 36.54
C VAL A 86 -19.71 -27.17 38.00
N THR A 87 -20.34 -26.06 38.33
CA THR A 87 -20.98 -25.77 39.62
C THR A 87 -22.44 -25.37 39.40
N THR A 88 -23.29 -25.55 40.41
CA THR A 88 -24.64 -24.99 40.37
C THR A 88 -24.57 -23.48 40.47
N GLY A 89 -25.16 -22.77 39.50
CA GLY A 89 -25.39 -21.34 39.59
C GLY A 89 -26.72 -21.04 40.28
N PHE A 90 -27.82 -21.52 39.69
CA PHE A 90 -29.20 -21.21 40.12
C PHE A 90 -30.11 -22.42 39.87
N ASP A 91 -30.84 -22.90 40.87
CA ASP A 91 -31.65 -24.12 40.79
C ASP A 91 -33.07 -23.97 41.36
N THR A 92 -33.42 -22.78 41.86
CA THR A 92 -34.72 -22.50 42.50
C THR A 92 -35.62 -21.55 41.71
N ILE A 93 -35.15 -21.05 40.56
CA ILE A 93 -35.92 -20.13 39.72
C ILE A 93 -36.87 -20.88 38.77
N PRO A 94 -38.05 -20.33 38.43
CA PRO A 94 -38.88 -20.86 37.36
C PRO A 94 -38.22 -20.72 35.99
N ASN A 95 -37.63 -21.80 35.51
CA ASN A 95 -36.80 -21.79 34.32
C ASN A 95 -36.94 -23.10 33.57
N VAL A 96 -37.20 -23.01 32.27
CA VAL A 96 -37.11 -24.11 31.30
C VAL A 96 -36.23 -23.57 30.19
N GLY A 97 -34.97 -24.01 30.19
CA GLY A 97 -33.87 -23.25 29.62
C GLY A 97 -34.03 -22.89 28.15
N THR A 98 -33.86 -21.60 27.88
CA THR A 98 -33.83 -21.03 26.52
C THR A 98 -32.70 -20.00 26.43
N GLY A 99 -32.95 -18.80 25.92
CA GLY A 99 -31.94 -17.77 25.74
C GLY A 99 -31.29 -17.30 27.05
N LEU A 100 -30.00 -17.06 26.97
CA LEU A 100 -29.14 -16.58 28.07
C LEU A 100 -28.21 -15.49 27.53
N GLY A 101 -27.97 -14.44 28.31
CA GLY A 101 -26.97 -13.44 27.98
C GLY A 101 -26.35 -12.83 29.23
N VAL A 102 -25.11 -12.37 29.11
CA VAL A 102 -24.38 -11.64 30.17
C VAL A 102 -24.17 -10.21 29.69
N ASN A 103 -24.49 -9.24 30.56
CA ASN A 103 -24.27 -7.83 30.26
C ASN A 103 -22.76 -7.55 30.07
N PRO A 104 -22.34 -6.70 29.11
CA PRO A 104 -20.93 -6.37 28.88
C PRO A 104 -20.15 -5.84 30.09
N ASN A 105 -20.84 -5.25 31.08
CA ASN A 105 -20.21 -4.83 32.35
C ASN A 105 -20.03 -5.98 33.36
N GLY A 106 -20.51 -7.19 33.05
CA GLY A 106 -20.40 -8.39 33.86
C GLY A 106 -21.29 -8.44 35.10
N ASN A 107 -22.18 -7.46 35.33
CA ASN A 107 -22.95 -7.35 36.58
C ASN A 107 -24.35 -7.99 36.51
N GLN A 108 -24.75 -8.50 35.35
CA GLN A 108 -26.08 -9.05 35.12
C GLN A 108 -26.04 -10.26 34.18
N ILE A 109 -26.73 -11.33 34.57
CA ILE A 109 -27.11 -12.44 33.70
C ILE A 109 -28.62 -12.33 33.44
N TRP A 110 -29.02 -12.41 32.19
CA TRP A 110 -30.41 -12.39 31.77
C TRP A 110 -30.76 -13.77 31.24
N ALA A 111 -31.72 -14.42 31.88
CA ALA A 111 -32.17 -15.77 31.55
C ALA A 111 -33.66 -15.76 31.21
N SER A 112 -33.98 -16.30 30.04
CA SER A 112 -35.37 -16.56 29.64
C SER A 112 -35.87 -17.79 30.37
N GLY A 113 -36.89 -17.62 31.21
CA GLY A 113 -37.49 -18.70 32.00
C GLY A 113 -38.36 -19.66 31.19
N GLY A 114 -38.53 -19.42 29.88
CA GLY A 114 -39.29 -20.29 28.99
C GLY A 114 -40.75 -20.43 29.41
N ASP A 115 -41.29 -21.64 29.24
CA ASP A 115 -42.68 -21.97 29.57
C ASP A 115 -42.88 -22.48 31.01
N ALA A 116 -41.87 -22.33 31.88
CA ALA A 116 -41.89 -22.75 33.29
C ALA A 116 -43.16 -22.30 34.03
N CYS A 117 -43.62 -21.07 33.75
CA CYS A 117 -44.77 -20.46 34.41
C CYS A 117 -46.07 -20.52 33.63
N SER A 118 -46.09 -21.24 32.51
CA SER A 118 -47.18 -21.11 31.55
C SER A 118 -47.68 -22.46 31.03
N SER A 119 -46.82 -23.48 30.98
CA SER A 119 -47.23 -24.88 30.79
C SER A 119 -47.96 -25.44 32.02
N THR A 120 -49.08 -26.13 31.82
CA THR A 120 -49.82 -26.80 32.91
C THR A 120 -49.20 -28.14 33.31
N ALA A 121 -48.17 -28.59 32.60
CA ALA A 121 -47.47 -29.84 32.89
C ALA A 121 -46.47 -29.73 34.05
N TYR A 122 -46.19 -28.51 34.53
CA TYR A 122 -45.19 -28.21 35.57
C TYR A 122 -45.83 -27.80 36.89
N ASP A 123 -45.08 -27.90 37.99
CA ASP A 123 -45.56 -27.55 39.33
C ASP A 123 -45.75 -26.03 39.54
N ARG A 124 -45.17 -25.21 38.65
CA ARG A 124 -45.24 -23.73 38.62
C ARG A 124 -44.82 -23.06 39.94
N VAL A 125 -43.98 -23.73 40.74
CA VAL A 125 -43.53 -23.19 42.02
C VAL A 125 -42.65 -21.95 41.78
N GLY A 126 -42.99 -20.84 42.42
CA GLY A 126 -42.26 -19.57 42.26
C GLY A 126 -42.71 -18.73 41.06
N CYS A 127 -43.76 -19.15 40.36
CA CYS A 127 -44.36 -18.40 39.26
C CYS A 127 -45.40 -17.37 39.71
N ASP A 128 -45.57 -16.33 38.89
CA ASP A 128 -46.70 -15.39 38.96
C ASP A 128 -47.83 -15.94 38.08
N GLU A 129 -48.98 -16.29 38.68
CA GLU A 129 -50.11 -16.88 37.96
C GLU A 129 -50.72 -15.96 36.89
N THR A 130 -50.49 -14.65 36.99
CA THR A 130 -51.04 -13.65 36.06
C THR A 130 -50.12 -13.35 34.89
N ARG A 131 -48.85 -13.77 34.95
CA ARG A 131 -47.82 -13.37 33.99
C ARG A 131 -46.99 -14.57 33.53
N LYS A 132 -47.05 -14.84 32.23
CA LYS A 132 -46.41 -15.99 31.58
C LYS A 132 -45.02 -15.62 31.04
N ASN A 133 -44.10 -16.57 31.07
CA ASN A 133 -42.75 -16.48 30.46
C ASN A 133 -41.86 -15.37 31.07
N PRO A 134 -41.38 -15.55 32.32
CA PRO A 134 -40.55 -14.54 32.98
C PRO A 134 -39.16 -14.43 32.34
N VAL A 135 -38.62 -13.21 32.35
CA VAL A 135 -37.17 -12.98 32.21
C VAL A 135 -36.59 -12.74 33.60
N HIS A 136 -35.58 -13.51 33.97
CA HIS A 136 -34.86 -13.37 35.24
C HIS A 136 -33.59 -12.57 35.01
N VAL A 137 -33.40 -11.51 35.80
CA VAL A 137 -32.13 -10.79 35.88
C VAL A 137 -31.44 -11.17 37.17
N ILE A 138 -30.21 -11.61 37.05
CA ILE A 138 -29.45 -12.24 38.12
C ILE A 138 -28.14 -11.48 38.28
N ASN A 139 -27.76 -11.18 39.52
CA ASN A 139 -26.43 -10.67 39.83
C ASN A 139 -25.44 -11.85 39.97
N PRO A 140 -24.42 -11.96 39.11
CA PRO A 140 -23.46 -13.08 39.12
C PRO A 140 -22.48 -13.05 40.30
N ALA A 141 -22.29 -11.89 40.95
CA ALA A 141 -21.39 -11.76 42.09
C ALA A 141 -22.02 -12.28 43.39
N THR A 142 -23.33 -12.04 43.56
CA THR A 142 -24.09 -12.44 44.76
C THR A 142 -24.91 -13.71 44.56
N ASN A 143 -25.04 -14.20 43.33
CA ASN A 143 -25.96 -15.26 42.94
C ASN A 143 -27.40 -15.00 43.44
N THR A 144 -27.91 -13.80 43.18
CA THR A 144 -29.29 -13.43 43.54
C THR A 144 -30.07 -12.90 42.34
N VAL A 145 -31.36 -13.25 42.25
CA VAL A 145 -32.28 -12.62 41.31
C VAL A 145 -32.53 -11.18 41.76
N ILE A 146 -32.19 -10.21 40.91
CA ILE A 146 -32.35 -8.77 41.18
C ILE A 146 -33.57 -8.17 40.50
N ALA A 147 -34.08 -8.80 39.44
CA ALA A 147 -35.35 -8.43 38.83
C ALA A 147 -36.03 -9.62 38.14
N ARG A 148 -37.35 -9.54 38.05
CA ARG A 148 -38.19 -10.40 37.21
C ARG A 148 -39.21 -9.54 36.50
N PHE A 149 -39.25 -9.63 35.17
CA PHE A 149 -40.20 -8.88 34.36
C PHE A 149 -40.74 -9.74 33.21
N PHE A 150 -41.74 -9.20 32.52
CA PHE A 150 -42.51 -9.89 31.51
C PHE A 150 -42.67 -8.98 30.30
N LEU A 151 -42.22 -9.45 29.13
CA LEU A 151 -42.14 -8.61 27.93
C LEU A 151 -43.42 -8.67 27.07
N GLY A 152 -44.36 -9.56 27.37
CA GLY A 152 -45.63 -9.68 26.64
C GLY A 152 -45.48 -10.08 25.16
N VAL A 153 -44.27 -10.45 24.74
CA VAL A 153 -43.95 -10.92 23.39
C VAL A 153 -43.95 -12.46 23.33
N GLY A 154 -44.12 -13.00 22.12
CA GLY A 154 -44.37 -14.41 21.83
C GLY A 154 -43.36 -15.43 22.39
N TRP A 155 -43.70 -16.69 22.18
CA TRP A 155 -43.21 -17.87 22.93
C TRP A 155 -41.86 -18.45 22.46
N TRP A 156 -41.11 -17.73 21.63
CA TRP A 156 -39.98 -18.33 20.92
C TRP A 156 -38.64 -17.67 21.28
N TYR A 157 -37.70 -18.52 21.70
CA TYR A 157 -36.30 -18.33 22.12
C TYR A 157 -35.65 -16.96 21.83
N GLY A 158 -35.97 -15.94 22.65
CA GLY A 158 -35.24 -14.68 22.60
C GLY A 158 -33.81 -14.85 23.11
N PHE A 159 -32.81 -14.64 22.24
CA PHE A 159 -31.44 -14.37 22.64
C PHE A 159 -31.37 -12.99 23.29
N HIS A 160 -30.69 -12.91 24.43
CA HIS A 160 -30.45 -11.64 25.12
C HIS A 160 -29.16 -11.03 24.58
N SER A 161 -29.29 -10.06 23.69
CA SER A 161 -28.16 -9.26 23.21
C SER A 161 -28.12 -7.94 23.97
N PHE A 162 -26.94 -7.35 24.14
CA PHE A 162 -26.77 -6.07 24.83
C PHE A 162 -26.08 -5.07 23.92
N SER A 163 -26.42 -3.79 24.07
CA SER A 163 -25.61 -2.71 23.48
C SER A 163 -24.18 -2.75 24.06
N PRO A 164 -23.15 -2.33 23.30
CA PRO A 164 -21.75 -2.42 23.76
C PRO A 164 -21.48 -1.67 25.09
N ASP A 165 -22.22 -0.59 25.35
CA ASP A 165 -22.16 0.16 26.61
C ASP A 165 -22.92 -0.49 27.78
N GLY A 166 -23.59 -1.62 27.54
CA GLY A 166 -24.37 -2.38 28.52
C GLY A 166 -25.66 -1.71 28.99
N ARG A 167 -26.06 -0.58 28.41
CA ARG A 167 -27.23 0.21 28.86
C ARG A 167 -28.57 -0.35 28.40
N PHE A 168 -28.60 -1.05 27.28
CA PHE A 168 -29.82 -1.59 26.70
C PHE A 168 -29.68 -3.07 26.39
N ALA A 169 -30.72 -3.84 26.73
CA ALA A 169 -30.90 -5.21 26.31
C ALA A 169 -31.88 -5.26 25.13
N TYR A 170 -31.57 -6.10 24.15
CA TYR A 170 -32.36 -6.34 22.95
C TYR A 170 -32.86 -7.77 22.98
N TYR A 171 -34.18 -7.91 22.97
CA TYR A 171 -34.88 -9.17 23.08
C TYR A 171 -35.62 -9.48 21.78
N ALA A 172 -35.12 -10.45 21.04
CA ALA A 172 -35.73 -10.94 19.81
C ALA A 172 -37.00 -11.75 20.12
N GLY A 173 -38.06 -11.53 19.35
CA GLY A 173 -39.28 -12.32 19.42
C GLY A 173 -40.16 -12.17 18.18
N ASP A 174 -41.09 -13.12 18.02
CA ASP A 174 -41.99 -13.21 16.86
C ASP A 174 -42.91 -11.98 16.71
N SER A 175 -43.24 -11.32 17.82
CA SER A 175 -44.09 -10.12 17.83
C SER A 175 -43.30 -8.82 17.74
N GLY A 176 -41.97 -8.89 17.63
CA GLY A 176 -41.10 -7.72 17.51
C GLY A 176 -39.83 -7.81 18.35
N LEU A 177 -38.85 -6.98 18.00
CA LEU A 177 -37.61 -6.79 18.73
C LEU A 177 -37.82 -5.75 19.84
N VAL A 178 -37.72 -6.17 21.10
CA VAL A 178 -37.97 -5.34 22.28
C VAL A 178 -36.65 -4.81 22.84
N VAL A 179 -36.60 -3.52 23.10
CA VAL A 179 -35.46 -2.84 23.72
C VAL A 179 -35.82 -2.49 25.16
N VAL A 180 -34.99 -2.92 26.10
CA VAL A 180 -35.21 -2.78 27.55
C VAL A 180 -34.02 -2.04 28.15
N ASP A 181 -34.29 -1.10 29.04
CA ASP A 181 -33.24 -0.42 29.83
C ASP A 181 -32.72 -1.37 30.92
N THR A 182 -31.41 -1.57 30.99
CA THR A 182 -30.81 -2.58 31.88
C THR A 182 -30.77 -2.17 33.35
N THR A 183 -31.10 -0.92 33.68
CA THR A 183 -31.12 -0.41 35.05
C THR A 183 -32.53 -0.38 35.61
N THR A 184 -33.48 0.10 34.81
CA THR A 184 -34.89 0.27 35.21
C THR A 184 -35.76 -0.93 34.86
N PHE A 185 -35.28 -1.81 33.98
CA PHE A 185 -36.00 -2.99 33.45
C PHE A 185 -37.31 -2.65 32.72
N ASN A 186 -37.45 -1.40 32.30
CA ASN A 186 -38.61 -0.94 31.54
C ASN A 186 -38.36 -1.11 30.03
N VAL A 187 -39.42 -1.44 29.31
CA VAL A 187 -39.41 -1.43 27.84
C VAL A 187 -39.28 0.01 27.36
N VAL A 188 -38.21 0.28 26.61
CA VAL A 188 -37.93 1.57 25.98
C VAL A 188 -38.60 1.65 24.62
N ARG A 189 -38.55 0.55 23.85
CA ARG A 189 -39.12 0.49 22.51
C ARG A 189 -39.45 -0.94 22.11
N THR A 190 -40.50 -1.10 21.29
CA THR A 190 -40.73 -2.32 20.52
C THR A 190 -40.64 -1.97 19.04
N LEU A 191 -39.76 -2.66 18.33
CA LEU A 191 -39.58 -2.54 16.89
C LEU A 191 -40.42 -3.63 16.21
N GLY A 192 -41.13 -3.30 15.14
CA GLY A 192 -41.93 -4.24 14.34
C GLY A 192 -41.09 -5.21 13.49
N ILE A 193 -39.94 -5.61 14.00
CA ILE A 193 -38.99 -6.53 13.37
C ILE A 193 -39.22 -7.89 14.02
N SER A 194 -39.92 -8.79 13.34
CA SER A 194 -40.08 -10.17 13.76
C SER A 194 -38.77 -10.91 13.52
N THR A 195 -38.07 -11.24 14.60
CA THR A 195 -36.80 -11.96 14.55
C THR A 195 -36.72 -12.96 15.69
N THR A 196 -36.09 -14.09 15.43
CA THR A 196 -35.82 -15.15 16.41
C THR A 196 -34.32 -15.37 16.59
N GLY A 197 -33.48 -14.53 15.97
CA GLY A 197 -32.02 -14.59 16.01
C GLY A 197 -31.41 -13.63 17.04
N SER A 198 -30.09 -13.69 17.19
CA SER A 198 -29.33 -12.71 17.97
C SER A 198 -29.37 -11.31 17.33
N VAL A 199 -29.05 -10.29 18.14
CA VAL A 199 -28.66 -8.97 17.64
C VAL A 199 -27.16 -8.82 17.80
N ALA A 200 -26.47 -8.39 16.73
CA ALA A 200 -25.04 -8.09 16.74
C ALA A 200 -24.82 -6.59 16.55
N PHE A 201 -23.93 -6.00 17.35
CA PHE A 201 -23.62 -4.57 17.32
C PHE A 201 -22.25 -4.32 16.67
N THR A 202 -22.09 -3.18 16.00
CA THR A 202 -20.76 -2.66 15.69
C THR A 202 -20.02 -2.30 16.98
N ALA A 203 -18.68 -2.33 16.95
CA ALA A 203 -17.84 -2.07 18.13
C ALA A 203 -18.14 -0.72 18.80
N ASP A 204 -18.36 0.29 17.95
CA ASP A 204 -18.70 1.65 18.34
C ASP A 204 -20.17 1.82 18.79
N GLY A 205 -20.98 0.76 18.67
CA GLY A 205 -22.41 0.77 18.99
C GLY A 205 -23.28 1.61 18.04
N ALA A 206 -22.73 2.10 16.94
CA ALA A 206 -23.44 2.98 16.01
C ALA A 206 -24.55 2.25 15.23
N LEU A 207 -24.37 0.95 14.95
CA LEU A 207 -25.35 0.12 14.25
C LEU A 207 -25.54 -1.22 14.95
N ALA A 208 -26.76 -1.74 14.83
CA ALA A 208 -27.12 -3.09 15.23
C ALA A 208 -27.72 -3.86 14.05
N TYR A 209 -27.49 -5.16 14.02
CA TYR A 209 -27.93 -6.04 12.95
C TYR A 209 -28.65 -7.24 13.51
N THR A 210 -29.74 -7.65 12.86
CA THR A 210 -30.47 -8.88 13.20
C THR A 210 -31.07 -9.50 11.95
N THR A 211 -31.34 -10.80 11.98
CA THR A 211 -31.95 -11.51 10.84
C THR A 211 -33.45 -11.28 10.79
N ILE A 212 -34.03 -11.25 9.59
CA ILE A 212 -35.48 -11.25 9.37
C ILE A 212 -35.81 -12.47 8.50
N PRO A 213 -36.07 -13.64 9.11
CA PRO A 213 -36.27 -14.90 8.38
C PRO A 213 -37.39 -14.82 7.34
N SER A 214 -38.52 -14.19 7.71
CA SER A 214 -39.71 -14.08 6.85
C SER A 214 -39.52 -13.22 5.61
N LEU A 215 -38.48 -12.37 5.59
CA LEU A 215 -38.17 -11.49 4.47
C LEU A 215 -36.88 -11.88 3.74
N ASN A 216 -36.22 -12.99 4.12
CA ASN A 216 -34.91 -13.37 3.60
C ASN A 216 -33.91 -12.19 3.65
N ALA A 217 -33.88 -11.47 4.77
CA ALA A 217 -33.13 -10.21 4.90
C ALA A 217 -32.39 -10.10 6.24
N VAL A 218 -31.42 -9.20 6.30
CA VAL A 218 -30.79 -8.70 7.53
C VAL A 218 -31.25 -7.27 7.78
N ALA A 219 -31.82 -7.02 8.95
CA ALA A 219 -32.18 -5.69 9.41
C ALA A 219 -30.91 -4.93 9.85
N VAL A 220 -30.81 -3.66 9.47
CA VAL A 220 -29.85 -2.69 10.01
C VAL A 220 -30.65 -1.72 10.87
N ILE A 221 -30.27 -1.58 12.14
CA ILE A 221 -30.98 -0.81 13.16
C ILE A 221 -30.02 0.27 13.66
N ASP A 222 -30.56 1.47 13.85
CA ASP A 222 -29.88 2.57 14.56
C ASP A 222 -30.27 2.49 16.05
N PRO A 223 -29.33 2.14 16.96
CA PRO A 223 -29.59 2.03 18.38
C PRO A 223 -29.86 3.37 19.08
N ALA A 224 -29.45 4.50 18.49
CA ALA A 224 -29.67 5.83 19.07
C ALA A 224 -31.11 6.32 18.85
N THR A 225 -31.70 5.98 17.70
CA THR A 225 -33.08 6.39 17.35
C THR A 225 -34.11 5.27 17.50
N TYR A 226 -33.66 4.03 17.68
CA TYR A 226 -34.48 2.82 17.68
C TYR A 226 -35.33 2.74 16.40
N THR A 227 -34.66 2.80 15.25
CA THR A 227 -35.31 2.72 13.94
C THR A 227 -34.63 1.71 13.02
N LEU A 228 -35.40 1.15 12.09
CA LEU A 228 -34.89 0.36 10.99
C LEU A 228 -34.27 1.30 9.96
N VAL A 229 -32.96 1.19 9.76
CA VAL A 229 -32.19 1.94 8.75
C VAL A 229 -32.35 1.29 7.38
N ALA A 230 -32.19 -0.03 7.32
CA ALA A 230 -32.24 -0.79 6.07
C ALA A 230 -32.62 -2.25 6.30
N ALA A 231 -33.10 -2.90 5.23
CA ALA A 231 -33.22 -4.36 5.16
C ALA A 231 -32.38 -4.84 3.96
N ILE A 232 -31.32 -5.59 4.25
CA ILE A 232 -30.37 -6.10 3.27
C ILE A 232 -30.83 -7.49 2.82
N PRO A 233 -31.20 -7.70 1.54
CA PRO A 233 -31.57 -9.02 1.05
C PRO A 233 -30.40 -10.01 1.17
N VAL A 234 -30.69 -11.21 1.67
CA VAL A 234 -29.74 -12.33 1.78
C VAL A 234 -30.40 -13.62 1.28
N GLY A 235 -29.76 -14.77 1.56
CA GLY A 235 -30.32 -16.09 1.26
C GLY A 235 -31.61 -16.40 2.02
N ILE A 236 -32.12 -17.60 1.80
CA ILE A 236 -33.41 -18.06 2.34
C ILE A 236 -33.29 -18.31 3.86
N THR A 237 -34.23 -17.75 4.63
CA THR A 237 -34.40 -18.00 6.08
C THR A 237 -33.10 -17.79 6.90
N PRO A 238 -32.53 -16.57 6.93
CA PRO A 238 -31.35 -16.29 7.74
C PRO A 238 -31.64 -16.49 9.24
N THR A 239 -30.78 -17.22 9.96
CA THR A 239 -31.04 -17.64 11.35
C THR A 239 -30.24 -16.86 12.39
N ALA A 240 -28.93 -16.73 12.21
CA ALA A 240 -28.02 -16.15 13.18
C ALA A 240 -27.16 -15.04 12.56
N ILE A 241 -26.69 -14.13 13.40
CA ILE A 241 -25.79 -13.06 13.00
C ILE A 241 -24.65 -12.91 14.01
N ALA A 242 -23.46 -12.65 13.50
CA ALA A 242 -22.28 -12.31 14.27
C ALA A 242 -21.54 -11.18 13.56
N ILE A 243 -20.99 -10.25 14.34
CA ILE A 243 -20.10 -9.20 13.86
C ILE A 243 -18.75 -9.46 14.51
N THR A 244 -17.71 -9.47 13.68
CA THR A 244 -16.34 -9.45 14.16
C THR A 244 -15.82 -8.03 14.02
N THR A 245 -15.20 -7.54 15.08
CA THR A 245 -14.32 -6.39 14.98
C THR A 245 -13.03 -6.91 14.36
N PHE A 246 -12.72 -6.51 13.13
CA PHE A 246 -11.31 -6.36 12.80
C PHE A 246 -10.83 -5.20 13.67
N GLU A 247 -10.43 -5.50 14.91
CA GLU A 247 -9.37 -4.75 15.57
C GLU A 247 -8.13 -5.00 14.70
N GLY A 248 -8.11 -4.29 13.57
CA GLY A 248 -6.91 -4.09 12.82
C GLY A 248 -6.01 -3.33 13.75
N ASP A 249 -5.08 -4.04 14.38
CA ASP A 249 -3.76 -3.46 14.50
C ASP A 249 -3.36 -3.20 13.05
N GLU A 250 -3.65 -2.00 12.58
CA GLU A 250 -3.51 -1.57 11.20
C GLU A 250 -2.10 -1.83 10.68
N ASN A 251 -1.15 -2.02 11.60
CA ASN A 251 0.25 -2.36 11.37
C ASN A 251 0.54 -3.84 11.12
N LYS A 252 -0.40 -4.78 11.33
CA LYS A 252 -0.18 -6.20 11.07
C LYS A 252 -0.51 -6.60 9.63
N VAL A 253 0.30 -7.45 9.04
CA VAL A 253 0.02 -8.10 7.76
C VAL A 253 -1.06 -9.15 7.89
N ILE A 254 -2.07 -9.05 7.02
CA ILE A 254 -3.07 -10.07 6.78
C ILE A 254 -2.84 -10.61 5.36
N PRO A 255 -2.18 -11.78 5.21
CA PRO A 255 -1.92 -12.37 3.90
C PRO A 255 -3.22 -12.70 3.18
N GLU A 256 -3.29 -12.33 1.90
CA GLU A 256 -4.32 -12.81 0.99
C GLU A 256 -3.78 -13.99 0.17
N MET A 257 -4.62 -14.61 -0.64
CA MET A 257 -4.24 -15.79 -1.41
C MET A 257 -3.17 -15.43 -2.44
N ALA A 258 -1.96 -15.95 -2.24
CA ALA A 258 -0.88 -15.85 -3.21
C ALA A 258 -1.12 -16.80 -4.40
N SER A 259 -0.58 -16.44 -5.56
CA SER A 259 -0.69 -17.21 -6.79
C SER A 259 0.66 -17.27 -7.49
N ALA A 260 1.00 -18.43 -8.05
CA ALA A 260 2.21 -18.61 -8.85
C ALA A 260 1.85 -19.18 -10.22
N GLN A 261 2.49 -18.66 -11.27
CA GLN A 261 2.26 -19.07 -12.65
C GLN A 261 3.59 -19.21 -13.39
N ALA A 262 3.69 -20.20 -14.27
CA ALA A 262 4.82 -20.28 -15.20
C ALA A 262 4.77 -19.08 -16.14
N GLY A 263 5.81 -18.24 -16.09
CA GLY A 263 5.94 -17.08 -16.96
C GLY A 263 6.57 -17.42 -18.31
N GLY A 264 7.21 -18.58 -18.39
CA GLY A 264 7.84 -19.12 -19.60
C GLY A 264 8.53 -20.45 -19.27
N ALA A 265 9.30 -20.96 -20.22
CA ALA A 265 9.96 -22.27 -20.08
C ALA A 265 10.97 -22.31 -18.91
N THR A 266 11.54 -21.18 -18.54
CA THR A 266 12.67 -21.12 -17.58
C THR A 266 12.39 -20.27 -16.35
N TRP A 267 11.15 -19.81 -16.12
CA TRP A 267 10.87 -18.86 -15.04
C TRP A 267 9.41 -18.86 -14.58
N ILE A 268 9.20 -18.41 -13.33
CA ILE A 268 7.91 -18.35 -12.65
C ILE A 268 7.67 -16.93 -12.13
N THR A 269 6.41 -16.50 -12.18
CA THR A 269 5.91 -15.29 -11.54
C THR A 269 5.06 -15.64 -10.33
N VAL A 270 5.15 -14.85 -9.28
CA VAL A 270 4.43 -15.00 -8.02
C VAL A 270 3.83 -13.66 -7.63
N SER A 271 2.54 -13.68 -7.30
CA SER A 271 1.78 -12.56 -6.75
C SER A 271 1.35 -12.92 -5.33
N SER A 272 1.60 -12.05 -4.37
CA SER A 272 1.23 -12.26 -2.97
C SER A 272 0.58 -11.00 -2.37
N PRO A 273 -0.74 -10.83 -2.58
CA PRO A 273 -1.48 -9.72 -1.99
C PRO A 273 -1.57 -9.85 -0.48
N PHE A 274 -1.69 -8.70 0.19
CA PHE A 274 -1.94 -8.60 1.63
C PHE A 274 -2.71 -7.31 1.94
N ARG A 275 -3.24 -7.22 3.16
CA ARG A 275 -3.78 -5.95 3.70
C ARG A 275 -3.27 -5.72 5.11
N GLY A 276 -3.42 -4.49 5.60
CA GLY A 276 -2.77 -4.04 6.85
C GLY A 276 -1.38 -3.47 6.59
N ASP A 277 -0.50 -3.52 7.59
CA ASP A 277 0.84 -2.92 7.60
C ASP A 277 0.87 -1.40 7.34
N ALA A 278 0.11 -0.64 8.12
CA ALA A 278 0.02 0.82 8.02
C ALA A 278 1.37 1.52 8.27
N ASN A 279 2.26 0.92 9.06
CA ASN A 279 3.60 1.45 9.29
C ASN A 279 4.63 0.99 8.23
N GLY A 280 4.24 0.09 7.33
CA GLY A 280 5.02 -0.37 6.19
C GLY A 280 6.30 -1.10 6.57
N ASN A 281 6.35 -1.79 7.70
CA ASN A 281 7.58 -2.41 8.21
C ASN A 281 7.73 -3.90 7.86
N SER A 282 6.74 -4.50 7.19
CA SER A 282 6.75 -5.92 6.84
C SER A 282 7.54 -6.22 5.56
N TYR A 283 7.87 -7.50 5.32
CA TYR A 283 8.51 -7.98 4.09
C TYR A 283 8.07 -9.41 3.73
N THR A 284 8.29 -9.84 2.49
CA THR A 284 8.02 -11.24 2.06
C THR A 284 9.26 -11.88 1.48
N VAL A 285 9.45 -13.15 1.84
CA VAL A 285 10.49 -14.03 1.30
C VAL A 285 9.85 -15.03 0.36
N TYR A 286 10.46 -15.20 -0.81
CA TYR A 286 10.04 -16.16 -1.81
C TYR A 286 11.12 -17.21 -2.00
N GLU A 287 10.70 -18.47 -1.99
CA GLU A 287 11.56 -19.62 -2.20
C GLU A 287 10.88 -20.61 -3.14
N TYR A 288 11.66 -21.45 -3.82
CA TYR A 288 11.14 -22.50 -4.68
C TYR A 288 11.78 -23.86 -4.39
N SER A 289 11.10 -24.93 -4.81
CA SER A 289 11.60 -26.31 -4.73
C SER A 289 10.99 -27.15 -5.86
N THR A 290 11.55 -28.33 -6.12
CA THR A 290 10.91 -29.34 -6.98
C THR A 290 10.05 -30.33 -6.18
N SER A 291 9.88 -30.09 -4.87
CA SER A 291 9.03 -30.88 -3.96
C SER A 291 8.23 -29.93 -3.06
N GLY A 292 6.97 -30.28 -2.76
CA GLY A 292 6.11 -29.49 -1.88
C GLY A 292 6.59 -29.44 -0.41
N SER A 293 7.58 -30.24 -0.04
CA SER A 293 8.21 -30.27 1.30
C SER A 293 9.60 -29.64 1.36
N GLY A 294 10.15 -29.17 0.23
CA GLY A 294 11.53 -28.70 0.12
C GLY A 294 12.54 -29.79 -0.29
N PRO A 295 13.87 -29.51 -0.24
CA PRO A 295 14.50 -28.29 0.28
C PRO A 295 14.16 -27.05 -0.54
N TRP A 296 14.16 -25.89 0.12
CA TRP A 296 13.75 -24.61 -0.46
C TRP A 296 14.96 -23.75 -0.81
N THR A 297 14.91 -23.13 -2.00
CA THR A 297 15.93 -22.21 -2.49
C THR A 297 15.34 -20.80 -2.57
N ARG A 298 15.96 -19.83 -1.88
CA ARG A 298 15.52 -18.44 -1.89
C ARG A 298 15.77 -17.78 -3.24
N VAL A 299 14.78 -17.03 -3.72
CA VAL A 299 14.80 -16.35 -5.03
C VAL A 299 14.47 -14.87 -4.98
N CYS A 300 13.58 -14.45 -4.07
CA CYS A 300 13.29 -13.03 -3.83
C CYS A 300 13.17 -12.73 -2.33
N GLY A 301 13.15 -11.44 -1.98
CA GLY A 301 13.08 -10.96 -0.62
C GLY A 301 13.10 -9.45 -0.58
N ASP A 302 11.93 -8.83 -0.69
CA ASP A 302 11.80 -7.37 -0.79
C ASP A 302 11.93 -6.78 0.61
N GLY A 303 13.16 -6.47 1.01
CA GLY A 303 13.47 -5.84 2.31
C GLY A 303 13.24 -4.33 2.33
N ALA A 304 12.32 -3.79 1.54
CA ALA A 304 12.07 -2.36 1.47
C ALA A 304 10.83 -2.00 2.31
N ALA A 305 11.03 -1.22 3.37
CA ALA A 305 9.95 -0.65 4.15
C ALA A 305 9.07 0.28 3.28
N GLY A 306 7.74 0.18 3.41
CA GLY A 306 6.76 1.09 2.82
C GLY A 306 5.82 0.49 1.77
N GLU A 307 5.53 -0.82 1.80
CA GLU A 307 4.61 -1.44 0.85
C GLU A 307 3.15 -1.33 1.30
N SER A 308 2.25 -0.96 0.40
CA SER A 308 0.89 -0.55 0.79
C SER A 308 -0.21 -1.60 0.60
N ALA A 309 0.05 -2.73 -0.09
CA ALA A 309 -0.96 -3.80 -0.29
C ALA A 309 -0.49 -5.06 -1.08
N TRP A 310 0.57 -4.98 -1.90
CA TRP A 310 0.78 -6.03 -2.91
C TRP A 310 2.25 -6.32 -3.20
N ARG A 311 2.63 -7.61 -3.18
CA ARG A 311 4.00 -8.07 -3.44
C ARG A 311 4.09 -8.98 -4.65
N HIS A 312 5.22 -8.89 -5.34
CA HIS A 312 5.47 -9.65 -6.55
C HIS A 312 6.91 -10.17 -6.61
N CYS A 313 7.10 -11.38 -7.12
CA CYS A 313 8.42 -11.95 -7.39
C CYS A 313 8.41 -12.66 -8.74
N ALA A 314 9.42 -12.42 -9.57
CA ALA A 314 9.66 -13.17 -10.78
C ALA A 314 11.09 -13.74 -10.73
N PHE A 315 11.24 -15.05 -10.90
CA PHE A 315 12.54 -15.73 -10.79
C PHE A 315 12.73 -16.77 -11.88
N GLY A 316 13.98 -16.94 -12.31
CA GLY A 316 14.36 -17.68 -13.52
C GLY A 316 15.37 -18.80 -13.28
N ASP A 317 16.13 -19.12 -14.34
CA ASP A 317 17.12 -20.21 -14.37
C ASP A 317 16.54 -21.60 -14.03
N LEU A 318 15.24 -21.77 -14.29
CA LEU A 318 14.53 -23.03 -14.08
C LEU A 318 14.75 -23.96 -15.27
N THR A 319 14.67 -25.27 -15.00
CA THR A 319 14.68 -26.29 -16.03
C THR A 319 13.33 -26.28 -16.76
N PRO A 320 13.30 -26.20 -18.10
CA PRO A 320 12.09 -26.36 -18.88
C PRO A 320 11.41 -27.70 -18.66
N ASN A 321 10.09 -27.73 -18.85
CA ASN A 321 9.27 -28.92 -18.73
C ASN A 321 9.44 -29.62 -17.36
N ARG A 322 9.32 -28.86 -16.27
CA ARG A 322 9.49 -29.36 -14.89
C ARG A 322 8.51 -28.73 -13.92
N ASP A 323 8.10 -29.50 -12.90
CA ASP A 323 7.23 -29.03 -11.83
C ASP A 323 8.01 -28.38 -10.70
N TYR A 324 7.48 -27.27 -10.21
CA TYR A 324 8.03 -26.51 -9.11
C TYR A 324 6.95 -26.14 -8.09
N PHE A 325 7.35 -26.05 -6.82
CA PHE A 325 6.55 -25.50 -5.73
C PHE A 325 7.18 -24.18 -5.30
N VAL A 326 6.36 -23.23 -4.85
CA VAL A 326 6.81 -21.93 -4.36
C VAL A 326 6.34 -21.75 -2.93
N ARG A 327 7.24 -21.37 -2.03
CA ARG A 327 6.91 -20.98 -0.66
C ARG A 327 6.99 -19.47 -0.53
N VAL A 328 5.89 -18.87 -0.09
CA VAL A 328 5.74 -17.43 0.15
C VAL A 328 5.63 -17.22 1.66
N THR A 329 6.59 -16.55 2.26
CA THR A 329 6.65 -16.31 3.70
C THR A 329 6.58 -14.82 3.97
N PHE A 330 5.48 -14.36 4.56
CA PHE A 330 5.33 -13.01 5.07
C PHE A 330 6.06 -12.90 6.42
N ALA A 331 6.66 -11.75 6.70
CA ALA A 331 7.34 -11.43 7.94
C ALA A 331 6.99 -9.99 8.34
N ASP A 332 6.55 -9.80 9.57
CA ASP A 332 6.08 -8.52 10.08
C ASP A 332 6.43 -8.44 11.58
N PRO A 333 7.20 -7.42 12.02
CA PRO A 333 7.47 -7.15 13.43
C PRO A 333 6.22 -7.02 14.32
N ASP A 334 5.11 -6.50 13.80
CA ASP A 334 3.86 -6.31 14.53
C ASP A 334 3.02 -7.59 14.56
N GLY A 335 3.31 -8.52 13.65
CA GLY A 335 2.73 -9.87 13.60
C GLY A 335 1.85 -10.10 12.38
N ILE A 336 1.43 -11.36 12.19
CA ILE A 336 0.74 -11.80 10.97
C ILE A 336 -0.56 -12.51 11.34
N VAL A 337 -1.63 -12.19 10.63
CA VAL A 337 -2.96 -12.77 10.83
C VAL A 337 -3.36 -13.59 9.60
N GLY A 338 -3.34 -14.91 9.71
CA GLY A 338 -3.76 -15.84 8.65
C GLY A 338 -2.69 -16.86 8.27
N THR A 339 -2.90 -17.54 7.13
CA THR A 339 -2.01 -18.61 6.67
C THR A 339 -0.65 -18.05 6.25
N ASN A 340 0.40 -18.44 6.97
CA ASN A 340 1.79 -18.11 6.67
C ASN A 340 2.72 -19.22 7.18
N PRO A 341 3.64 -19.77 6.36
CA PRO A 341 3.84 -19.49 4.94
C PRO A 341 2.75 -20.11 4.05
N GLN A 342 2.59 -19.58 2.84
CA GLN A 342 1.75 -20.19 1.80
C GLN A 342 2.63 -21.02 0.86
N ILE A 343 2.19 -22.24 0.53
CA ILE A 343 2.87 -23.13 -0.43
C ILE A 343 2.00 -23.26 -1.67
N LEU A 344 2.56 -22.90 -2.82
CA LEU A 344 1.90 -22.86 -4.11
C LEU A 344 2.47 -23.97 -5.02
N GLY A 345 1.60 -24.56 -5.85
CA GLY A 345 2.00 -25.52 -6.88
C GLY A 345 1.42 -26.93 -6.71
N PRO A 346 1.85 -27.88 -7.56
CA PRO A 346 2.94 -27.73 -8.53
C PRO A 346 2.62 -26.76 -9.67
N VAL A 347 3.61 -25.95 -10.05
CA VAL A 347 3.62 -25.06 -11.21
C VAL A 347 4.53 -25.69 -12.26
N ARG A 348 3.95 -26.11 -13.39
CA ARG A 348 4.69 -26.74 -14.50
C ARG A 348 5.25 -25.68 -15.45
N THR A 349 6.57 -25.61 -15.62
CA THR A 349 7.16 -24.82 -16.71
C THR A 349 6.96 -25.53 -18.05
N PRO A 350 6.66 -24.82 -19.15
CA PRO A 350 6.59 -25.42 -20.50
C PRO A 350 7.99 -25.78 -21.05
N ALA A 351 8.03 -26.45 -22.20
CA ALA A 351 9.27 -26.67 -22.95
C ALA A 351 9.72 -25.38 -23.67
N THR A 352 11.01 -25.24 -23.97
CA THR A 352 11.56 -24.09 -24.70
C THR A 352 11.09 -24.08 -26.16
N ALA A 353 10.51 -22.97 -26.61
CA ALA A 353 10.12 -22.77 -27.99
C ALA A 353 11.33 -22.44 -28.90
N VAL A 354 11.25 -22.82 -30.18
CA VAL A 354 12.38 -22.81 -31.14
C VAL A 354 12.81 -21.39 -31.57
N ALA A 355 12.12 -20.32 -31.15
CA ALA A 355 12.47 -18.94 -31.51
C ALA A 355 12.31 -17.90 -30.38
N ALA A 356 12.10 -18.34 -29.13
CA ALA A 356 11.87 -17.44 -28.00
C ALA A 356 13.07 -16.53 -27.68
N VAL A 357 12.82 -15.23 -27.47
CA VAL A 357 13.83 -14.28 -26.97
C VAL A 357 14.30 -14.64 -25.56
N THR A 358 15.60 -14.49 -25.33
CA THR A 358 16.21 -14.58 -24.00
C THR A 358 16.48 -13.17 -23.47
N VAL A 359 15.86 -12.83 -22.33
CA VAL A 359 16.06 -11.54 -21.65
C VAL A 359 17.25 -11.63 -20.69
N GLY A 360 18.18 -10.68 -20.80
CA GLY A 360 19.25 -10.49 -19.83
C GLY A 360 18.82 -9.60 -18.66
N THR A 361 19.69 -9.44 -17.66
CA THR A 361 19.43 -8.57 -16.50
C THR A 361 19.26 -7.11 -16.93
N ALA A 362 18.10 -6.55 -16.63
CA ALA A 362 17.79 -5.16 -16.89
C ALA A 362 18.48 -4.23 -15.89
N SER A 363 18.82 -3.03 -16.33
CA SER A 363 19.45 -1.99 -15.49
C SER A 363 18.73 -0.66 -15.63
N ALA A 364 18.76 0.13 -14.58
CA ALA A 364 18.22 1.49 -14.55
C ALA A 364 19.29 2.41 -13.95
N SER A 365 19.64 3.46 -14.69
CA SER A 365 20.69 4.41 -14.31
C SER A 365 20.15 5.84 -14.39
N VAL A 366 20.41 6.64 -13.36
CA VAL A 366 20.05 8.07 -13.38
C VAL A 366 20.92 8.79 -14.40
N GLN A 367 20.28 9.50 -15.32
CA GLN A 367 20.89 10.46 -16.22
C GLN A 367 20.20 11.82 -16.03
N ASP A 368 20.87 12.92 -16.35
CA ASP A 368 20.48 14.31 -16.08
C ASP A 368 18.96 14.56 -15.89
N LYS A 369 18.16 14.42 -16.96
CA LYS A 369 16.70 14.68 -16.95
C LYS A 369 15.84 13.41 -16.89
N HIS A 370 16.46 12.22 -16.80
CA HIS A 370 15.74 10.97 -16.99
C HIS A 370 16.48 9.75 -16.45
N ILE A 371 15.76 8.75 -15.99
CA ILE A 371 16.34 7.42 -15.73
C ILE A 371 16.42 6.66 -17.07
N LEU A 372 17.63 6.22 -17.46
CA LEU A 372 17.82 5.33 -18.61
C LEU A 372 17.69 3.88 -18.16
N VAL A 373 16.72 3.19 -18.73
CA VAL A 373 16.45 1.77 -18.53
C VAL A 373 16.96 1.00 -19.74
N SER A 374 17.72 -0.07 -19.50
CA SER A 374 18.28 -0.96 -20.51
C SER A 374 17.92 -2.40 -20.20
N VAL A 375 17.31 -3.09 -21.16
CA VAL A 375 16.98 -4.52 -21.10
C VAL A 375 17.74 -5.23 -22.23
N PRO A 376 18.88 -5.86 -21.94
CA PRO A 376 19.61 -6.66 -22.92
C PRO A 376 18.75 -7.84 -23.40
N ILE A 377 18.79 -8.15 -24.69
CA ILE A 377 18.13 -9.34 -25.25
C ILE A 377 19.09 -10.14 -26.14
N SER A 378 18.81 -11.43 -26.28
CA SER A 378 19.56 -12.35 -27.14
C SER A 378 18.67 -13.49 -27.65
N GLN A 379 19.16 -14.31 -28.56
CA GLN A 379 18.49 -15.54 -29.06
C GLN A 379 17.11 -15.33 -29.71
N ASP A 380 16.76 -14.09 -30.05
CA ASP A 380 15.58 -13.73 -30.84
C ASP A 380 15.88 -13.92 -32.35
N SER A 381 15.68 -15.15 -32.85
CA SER A 381 16.09 -15.52 -34.21
C SER A 381 15.26 -14.88 -35.32
N ASN A 382 13.99 -14.58 -35.05
CA ASN A 382 13.05 -13.98 -36.00
C ASN A 382 12.82 -12.47 -35.75
N LEU A 383 13.49 -11.90 -34.74
CA LEU A 383 13.54 -10.48 -34.41
C LEU A 383 12.17 -9.87 -34.17
N ASN A 384 11.24 -10.65 -33.62
CA ASN A 384 9.85 -10.23 -33.42
C ASN A 384 9.54 -9.78 -31.98
N SER A 385 10.54 -9.83 -31.08
CA SER A 385 10.39 -9.37 -29.70
C SER A 385 10.17 -7.84 -29.60
N ARG A 386 9.41 -7.41 -28.59
CA ARG A 386 9.07 -6.00 -28.35
C ARG A 386 9.36 -5.60 -26.92
N LEU A 387 9.78 -4.36 -26.72
CA LEU A 387 9.67 -3.71 -25.42
C LEU A 387 8.22 -3.30 -25.24
N GLN A 388 7.44 -4.13 -24.53
CA GLN A 388 6.01 -3.95 -24.35
C GLN A 388 5.71 -2.73 -23.48
N SER A 389 6.35 -2.65 -22.32
CA SER A 389 6.21 -1.52 -21.41
C SER A 389 7.49 -1.27 -20.62
N VAL A 390 7.74 0.00 -20.30
CA VAL A 390 8.54 0.36 -19.13
C VAL A 390 7.70 1.32 -18.31
N GLU A 391 7.52 0.98 -17.04
CA GLU A 391 6.65 1.65 -16.10
C GLU A 391 7.44 2.09 -14.88
N ILE A 392 6.99 3.16 -14.22
CA ILE A 392 7.59 3.66 -12.97
C ILE A 392 6.56 3.70 -11.86
N GLY A 393 7.01 3.47 -10.64
CA GLY A 393 6.26 3.67 -9.40
C GLY A 393 7.17 4.23 -8.31
N THR A 394 6.60 4.86 -7.28
CA THR A 394 7.35 5.31 -6.09
C THR A 394 7.39 4.22 -5.00
N SER A 395 6.79 3.06 -5.27
CA SER A 395 6.88 1.83 -4.49
C SER A 395 7.10 0.65 -5.45
N ILE A 396 7.75 -0.41 -4.96
CA ILE A 396 7.96 -1.68 -5.68
C ILE A 396 6.63 -2.35 -6.06
N SER A 397 5.54 -1.98 -5.40
CA SER A 397 4.19 -2.51 -5.65
C SER A 397 3.39 -1.69 -6.69
N GLY A 398 3.87 -0.48 -7.04
CA GLY A 398 3.12 0.51 -7.82
C GLY A 398 2.47 1.58 -6.94
N PRO A 399 1.44 2.30 -7.40
CA PRO A 399 0.83 2.22 -8.74
C PRO A 399 1.86 2.48 -9.85
N TRP A 400 1.73 1.72 -10.94
CA TRP A 400 2.66 1.77 -12.07
C TRP A 400 2.15 2.72 -13.14
N THR A 401 3.00 3.65 -13.55
CA THR A 401 2.73 4.56 -14.66
C THR A 401 3.62 4.20 -15.84
N GLN A 402 3.03 3.78 -16.94
CA GLN A 402 3.77 3.51 -18.18
C GLN A 402 4.41 4.78 -18.75
N LYS A 403 5.69 4.69 -19.10
CA LYS A 403 6.48 5.76 -19.70
C LYS A 403 7.01 5.43 -21.10
N CYS A 404 7.19 4.14 -21.41
CA CYS A 404 7.64 3.68 -22.72
C CYS A 404 6.86 2.44 -23.19
N GLY A 405 6.99 2.15 -24.49
CA GLY A 405 6.43 0.99 -25.17
C GLY A 405 4.99 1.20 -25.65
N PRO A 406 4.49 0.32 -26.56
CA PRO A 406 5.22 -0.78 -27.17
C PRO A 406 6.05 -0.35 -28.40
N TYR A 407 7.34 -0.72 -28.48
CA TYR A 407 8.19 -0.48 -29.66
C TYR A 407 9.04 -1.71 -30.03
N ALA A 408 9.32 -1.91 -31.34
CA ALA A 408 9.80 -3.18 -31.87
C ALA A 408 11.34 -3.35 -31.96
N THR A 409 12.15 -2.30 -32.12
CA THR A 409 13.41 -2.50 -32.86
C THR A 409 14.68 -1.82 -32.31
N PHE A 410 15.23 -2.25 -31.17
CA PHE A 410 16.64 -1.98 -30.77
C PHE A 410 17.16 -3.08 -29.80
N ASN A 411 18.46 -3.41 -29.84
CA ASN A 411 19.14 -4.22 -28.81
C ASN A 411 20.35 -3.44 -28.26
N PRO A 412 20.47 -3.22 -26.93
CA PRO A 412 19.47 -3.51 -25.89
C PRO A 412 18.16 -2.76 -26.13
N LYS A 413 17.07 -3.27 -25.57
CA LYS A 413 15.81 -2.53 -25.54
C LYS A 413 16.01 -1.38 -24.53
N LEU A 414 15.81 -0.14 -24.98
CA LEU A 414 16.09 1.05 -24.18
C LEU A 414 14.82 1.87 -23.93
N CYS A 415 14.74 2.52 -22.77
CA CYS A 415 13.72 3.50 -22.44
C CYS A 415 14.30 4.64 -21.61
N ARG A 416 13.91 5.88 -21.93
CA ARG A 416 14.24 7.08 -21.15
C ARG A 416 13.01 7.55 -20.39
N LEU A 417 13.07 7.49 -19.07
CA LEU A 417 11.98 7.88 -18.18
C LEU A 417 12.08 9.37 -17.84
N ALA A 418 11.24 10.19 -18.47
CA ALA A 418 11.22 11.65 -18.26
C ALA A 418 10.03 12.12 -17.40
N GLY A 419 10.06 13.40 -16.99
CA GLY A 419 9.01 14.01 -16.16
C GLY A 419 8.98 13.44 -14.75
N LEU A 420 10.17 13.25 -14.17
CA LEU A 420 10.36 12.69 -12.83
C LEU A 420 10.41 13.80 -11.79
N THR A 421 9.91 13.51 -10.59
CA THR A 421 9.95 14.40 -9.43
C THR A 421 11.34 14.33 -8.79
N GLN A 422 11.96 15.48 -8.58
CA GLN A 422 13.25 15.58 -7.90
C GLN A 422 13.18 14.98 -6.48
N ASN A 423 14.30 14.38 -6.03
CA ASN A 423 14.44 13.79 -4.70
C ASN A 423 13.40 12.70 -4.42
N THR A 424 13.14 11.85 -5.42
CA THR A 424 12.17 10.75 -5.33
C THR A 424 12.84 9.42 -5.68
N ASP A 425 12.55 8.38 -4.90
CA ASP A 425 12.95 7.01 -5.20
C ASP A 425 11.95 6.39 -6.17
N TYR A 426 12.45 5.86 -7.28
CA TYR A 426 11.64 5.22 -8.29
C TYR A 426 11.99 3.74 -8.41
N TRP A 427 10.95 2.91 -8.45
CA TRP A 427 11.01 1.55 -8.94
C TRP A 427 10.63 1.53 -10.42
N VAL A 428 11.30 0.70 -11.20
CA VAL A 428 11.11 0.57 -12.64
C VAL A 428 10.67 -0.86 -12.95
N ARG A 429 9.56 -1.02 -13.67
CA ARG A 429 9.11 -2.31 -14.19
C ARG A 429 9.27 -2.35 -15.70
N ALA A 430 10.07 -3.27 -16.22
CA ALA A 430 10.33 -3.43 -17.65
C ALA A 430 9.80 -4.78 -18.16
N THR A 431 9.01 -4.73 -19.23
CA THR A 431 8.33 -5.90 -19.81
C THR A 431 8.71 -6.07 -21.27
N ILE A 432 9.21 -7.26 -21.61
CA ILE A 432 9.44 -7.73 -22.98
C ILE A 432 8.29 -8.67 -23.37
N THR A 433 7.88 -8.63 -24.63
CA THR A 433 6.96 -9.63 -25.19
C THR A 433 7.54 -10.20 -26.45
N ASP A 434 7.31 -11.49 -26.68
CA ASP A 434 7.72 -12.21 -27.87
C ASP A 434 6.63 -13.25 -28.17
N PRO A 435 6.04 -13.26 -29.39
CA PRO A 435 5.05 -14.26 -29.81
C PRO A 435 5.49 -15.72 -29.64
N ASP A 436 6.79 -16.00 -29.72
CA ASP A 436 7.37 -17.33 -29.59
C ASP A 436 7.73 -17.68 -28.13
N GLY A 437 7.65 -16.72 -27.23
CA GLY A 437 7.88 -16.88 -25.80
C GLY A 437 9.10 -16.12 -25.29
N VAL A 438 9.20 -15.96 -23.97
CA VAL A 438 10.29 -15.22 -23.31
C VAL A 438 11.01 -16.15 -22.33
N ASN A 439 12.32 -16.30 -22.51
CA ASN A 439 13.22 -17.02 -21.63
C ASN A 439 13.87 -16.05 -20.64
N GLY A 440 13.70 -16.32 -19.33
CA GLY A 440 14.18 -15.48 -18.23
C GLY A 440 13.11 -14.59 -17.60
N PRO A 441 13.34 -14.04 -16.38
CA PRO A 441 12.34 -13.29 -15.62
C PRO A 441 11.77 -12.10 -16.40
N ASN A 442 10.44 -11.99 -16.48
CA ASN A 442 9.77 -10.95 -17.24
C ASN A 442 8.31 -10.69 -16.81
N PRO A 443 7.95 -9.58 -16.16
CA PRO A 443 8.70 -8.34 -16.13
C PRO A 443 9.84 -8.36 -15.12
N GLN A 444 10.85 -7.52 -15.35
CA GLN A 444 11.92 -7.26 -14.39
C GLN A 444 11.62 -5.96 -13.65
N ILE A 445 11.73 -6.01 -12.32
CA ILE A 445 11.60 -4.84 -11.45
C ILE A 445 12.99 -4.43 -10.96
N ILE A 446 13.34 -3.15 -11.12
CA ILE A 446 14.64 -2.57 -10.80
C ILE A 446 14.43 -1.40 -9.84
N GLY A 447 15.20 -1.33 -8.75
CA GLY A 447 15.15 -0.20 -7.83
C GLY A 447 15.47 -0.55 -6.37
N PRO A 448 15.28 0.43 -5.45
CA PRO A 448 14.90 1.80 -5.76
C PRO A 448 16.04 2.56 -6.45
N VAL A 449 15.70 3.38 -7.45
CA VAL A 449 16.62 4.29 -8.13
C VAL A 449 16.29 5.71 -7.68
N ARG A 450 17.18 6.31 -6.87
CA ARG A 450 17.02 7.67 -6.36
C ARG A 450 17.22 8.70 -7.48
N TYR A 451 16.15 9.33 -7.96
CA TYR A 451 16.24 10.49 -8.86
C TYR A 451 16.38 11.77 -8.02
N THR A 452 17.56 12.35 -7.98
CA THR A 452 17.85 13.58 -7.24
C THR A 452 17.53 14.86 -8.02
N GLY A 453 16.78 14.74 -9.13
CA GLY A 453 16.52 15.85 -10.05
C GLY A 453 17.61 15.99 -11.10
N LEU A 454 17.58 17.12 -11.80
CA LEU A 454 18.73 17.56 -12.59
C LEU A 454 19.95 17.54 -11.70
N THR A 455 20.88 16.62 -11.96
CA THR A 455 22.27 16.82 -11.56
C THR A 455 22.65 18.13 -12.23
N ASN A 456 22.78 19.19 -11.44
CA ASN A 456 23.21 20.46 -11.97
C ASN A 456 24.65 20.22 -12.47
N LEU A 457 24.81 19.89 -13.76
CA LEU A 457 26.12 19.76 -14.39
C LEU A 457 26.84 21.11 -14.45
N ALA A 458 26.18 22.20 -14.02
CA ALA A 458 26.80 23.49 -13.71
C ALA A 458 27.13 23.70 -12.22
N LEU A 459 27.10 22.67 -11.36
CA LEU A 459 27.55 22.77 -9.95
C LEU A 459 28.57 21.70 -9.56
N GLY A 460 29.59 21.57 -10.39
CA GLY A 460 30.96 21.34 -9.91
C GLY A 460 31.86 22.59 -9.99
N LYS A 461 31.42 23.66 -10.70
CA LYS A 461 32.13 24.94 -10.91
C LYS A 461 31.10 26.07 -11.14
N PRO A 462 31.18 27.25 -10.49
CA PRO A 462 30.12 28.29 -10.57
C PRO A 462 30.15 29.06 -11.89
N ILE A 463 29.09 29.02 -12.69
CA ILE A 463 28.84 30.05 -13.72
C ILE A 463 27.71 30.95 -13.20
N THR A 464 27.91 32.27 -13.24
CA THR A 464 26.89 33.27 -12.90
C THR A 464 26.60 34.15 -14.11
N ALA A 465 25.32 34.44 -14.39
CA ALA A 465 24.90 35.29 -15.51
C ALA A 465 23.72 36.19 -15.10
N ASP A 466 23.61 37.36 -15.73
CA ASP A 466 22.51 38.29 -15.47
C ASP A 466 21.12 37.68 -15.76
N PRO A 467 20.05 38.06 -15.00
CA PRO A 467 18.69 37.59 -15.25
C PRO A 467 18.19 37.91 -16.67
N GLY A 468 17.44 36.98 -17.28
CA GLY A 468 16.92 37.12 -18.64
C GLY A 468 17.86 36.61 -19.74
N TRP A 469 18.87 35.82 -19.36
CA TRP A 469 19.77 35.13 -20.28
C TRP A 469 19.48 33.63 -20.33
N GLY A 470 19.03 33.18 -21.50
CA GLY A 470 18.87 31.79 -21.89
C GLY A 470 17.43 31.36 -22.13
N CYS A 471 16.94 31.41 -23.39
CA CYS A 471 16.18 30.31 -24.00
C CYS A 471 15.93 30.41 -25.53
N CYS A 472 16.69 29.64 -26.31
CA CYS A 472 16.37 29.15 -27.66
C CYS A 472 14.95 28.51 -27.75
N PRO A 473 14.19 28.61 -28.87
CA PRO A 473 12.86 27.99 -29.04
C PRO A 473 12.93 26.52 -29.47
N ASP A 474 14.09 26.06 -29.92
CA ASP A 474 14.37 24.65 -30.15
C ASP A 474 15.21 24.14 -28.97
N PRO A 475 14.65 23.28 -28.10
CA PRO A 475 15.34 22.67 -26.98
C PRO A 475 16.55 21.80 -27.37
N ARG A 476 16.76 21.51 -28.66
CA ARG A 476 17.89 20.70 -29.16
C ARG A 476 19.15 21.52 -29.45
N GLU A 477 19.04 22.83 -29.57
CA GLU A 477 20.16 23.71 -29.96
C GLU A 477 20.88 24.36 -28.77
N LEU A 478 20.33 24.24 -27.56
CA LEU A 478 21.04 24.47 -26.30
C LEU A 478 21.01 23.17 -25.48
N VAL A 479 21.99 22.30 -25.72
CA VAL A 479 22.22 21.16 -24.84
C VAL A 479 23.11 21.61 -23.68
N ASP A 480 22.49 21.88 -22.53
CA ASP A 480 23.06 21.73 -21.17
C ASP A 480 24.52 22.17 -20.97
N GLY A 481 24.94 23.36 -21.43
CA GLY A 481 26.34 23.79 -21.25
C GLY A 481 27.35 22.72 -21.70
N ARG A 482 26.95 21.86 -22.65
CA ARG A 482 27.81 20.77 -23.09
C ARG A 482 28.94 21.38 -23.87
N ILE A 483 30.10 21.27 -23.27
CA ILE A 483 31.39 21.12 -23.92
C ILE A 483 31.22 20.09 -25.05
N GLN A 484 30.91 20.55 -26.28
CA GLN A 484 30.74 19.65 -27.43
C GLN A 484 32.06 19.01 -27.86
N ASN A 485 33.18 19.47 -27.31
CA ASN A 485 34.50 18.93 -27.53
C ASN A 485 35.22 18.79 -26.18
N PRO A 486 35.68 17.60 -25.75
CA PRO A 486 36.38 17.37 -24.47
C PRO A 486 37.50 18.38 -24.10
N ASP A 487 37.96 19.20 -25.04
CA ASP A 487 38.88 20.31 -24.84
C ASP A 487 38.31 21.56 -24.11
N TRP A 488 36.98 21.77 -23.98
CA TRP A 488 36.45 22.99 -23.33
C TRP A 488 36.29 22.84 -21.82
N THR A 489 37.36 22.55 -21.09
CA THR A 489 37.33 22.28 -19.64
C THR A 489 36.57 23.32 -18.79
N TYR A 490 36.44 24.58 -19.25
CA TYR A 490 35.79 25.68 -18.52
C TYR A 490 34.98 26.65 -19.43
N GLY A 491 34.20 26.15 -20.41
CA GLY A 491 33.46 27.00 -21.38
C GLY A 491 31.93 26.87 -21.36
N PHE A 492 31.22 27.81 -21.99
CA PHE A 492 29.76 27.75 -22.22
C PHE A 492 29.37 28.40 -23.57
N ALA A 493 28.15 28.14 -24.04
CA ALA A 493 27.57 28.78 -25.23
C ALA A 493 26.40 29.69 -24.83
N TRP A 494 26.23 30.81 -25.54
CA TRP A 494 25.14 31.76 -25.30
C TRP A 494 24.49 32.24 -26.60
N ALA A 495 23.22 32.64 -26.50
CA ALA A 495 22.47 33.31 -27.55
C ALA A 495 21.71 34.50 -26.93
N GLY A 496 21.64 35.64 -27.64
CA GLY A 496 20.91 36.82 -27.20
C GLY A 496 20.16 37.50 -28.36
N GLY A 497 19.08 38.21 -28.03
CA GLY A 497 18.18 38.88 -28.98
C GLY A 497 16.69 38.65 -28.65
N THR A 498 15.81 39.32 -29.40
CA THR A 498 14.34 39.28 -29.21
C THR A 498 13.65 38.18 -30.01
N CYS A 499 14.42 37.40 -30.77
CA CYS A 499 13.88 36.27 -31.49
C CYS A 499 13.34 35.19 -30.56
N ARG A 500 12.80 34.14 -31.18
CA ARG A 500 12.37 32.92 -30.51
C ARG A 500 13.45 32.32 -29.58
N TRP A 501 14.69 32.83 -29.59
CA TRP A 501 15.85 32.41 -28.81
C TRP A 501 16.09 33.08 -27.45
N GLY A 502 15.08 33.76 -26.89
CA GLY A 502 14.94 33.97 -25.44
C GLY A 502 16.02 34.80 -24.77
N GLY A 503 16.21 36.01 -25.29
CA GLY A 503 16.91 37.09 -24.57
C GLY A 503 15.95 38.09 -23.95
N GLY A 504 16.42 38.78 -22.90
CA GLY A 504 15.77 39.95 -22.33
C GLY A 504 15.89 41.22 -23.20
N SER A 505 15.46 42.36 -22.67
CA SER A 505 15.57 43.66 -23.34
C SER A 505 17.03 44.08 -23.57
N PRO A 506 17.32 44.85 -24.66
CA PRO A 506 18.67 45.34 -24.92
C PRO A 506 19.28 46.12 -23.75
N GLY A 507 20.53 45.83 -23.41
CA GLY A 507 21.42 46.57 -22.52
C GLY A 507 22.80 45.90 -22.37
N TRP A 508 23.63 46.49 -21.52
CA TRP A 508 24.88 45.85 -21.09
C TRP A 508 24.59 44.63 -20.21
N LYS A 509 25.33 43.53 -20.44
CA LYS A 509 25.14 42.25 -19.72
C LYS A 509 26.47 41.57 -19.41
N GLN A 510 26.49 40.71 -18.40
CA GLN A 510 27.66 39.94 -18.00
C GLN A 510 27.38 38.46 -17.74
N ALA A 511 28.39 37.64 -18.05
CA ALA A 511 28.45 36.23 -17.66
C ALA A 511 29.86 35.91 -17.13
N THR A 512 29.96 35.23 -16.00
CA THR A 512 31.22 34.93 -15.33
C THR A 512 31.38 33.42 -15.12
N ILE A 513 32.53 32.91 -15.56
CA ILE A 513 33.00 31.55 -15.30
C ILE A 513 33.90 31.58 -14.07
N ASP A 514 33.54 30.87 -12.99
CA ASP A 514 34.40 30.63 -11.84
C ASP A 514 35.11 29.27 -12.01
N LEU A 515 36.43 29.32 -12.13
CA LEU A 515 37.32 28.18 -12.27
C LEU A 515 37.43 27.36 -10.96
N GLY A 516 36.74 27.76 -9.89
CA GLY A 516 36.67 27.11 -8.58
C GLY A 516 37.86 27.44 -7.67
N SER A 517 39.06 27.61 -8.23
CA SER A 517 40.27 28.09 -7.57
C SER A 517 41.15 28.87 -8.55
N PRO A 518 42.07 29.74 -8.10
CA PRO A 518 42.95 30.46 -9.00
C PRO A 518 43.82 29.51 -9.85
N GLN A 519 43.76 29.67 -11.17
CA GLN A 519 44.50 28.89 -12.17
C GLN A 519 45.38 29.82 -13.03
N PRO A 520 46.50 29.34 -13.57
CA PRO A 520 47.25 30.08 -14.59
C PRO A 520 46.44 30.11 -15.90
N VAL A 521 46.04 31.30 -16.34
CA VAL A 521 45.33 31.53 -17.60
C VAL A 521 46.22 32.37 -18.51
N GLY A 522 46.55 31.86 -19.70
CA GLY A 522 47.35 32.58 -20.70
C GLY A 522 46.69 32.71 -22.07
N ARG A 523 45.45 32.22 -22.20
CA ARG A 523 44.68 32.27 -23.46
C ARG A 523 43.19 32.21 -23.18
N VAL A 524 42.42 32.98 -23.95
CA VAL A 524 40.96 32.85 -24.05
C VAL A 524 40.57 32.75 -25.52
N ASP A 525 39.69 31.81 -25.84
CA ASP A 525 39.14 31.59 -27.18
C ASP A 525 37.61 31.76 -27.14
N TRP A 526 37.02 32.40 -28.16
CA TRP A 526 35.56 32.48 -28.31
C TRP A 526 35.16 32.50 -29.79
N TRP A 527 33.88 32.24 -30.06
CA TRP A 527 33.34 32.11 -31.41
C TRP A 527 32.09 32.96 -31.58
N SER A 528 31.94 33.59 -32.75
CA SER A 528 30.72 34.26 -33.17
C SER A 528 30.08 33.53 -34.34
N TYR A 529 28.77 33.30 -34.23
CA TYR A 529 27.96 32.62 -35.25
C TYR A 529 27.16 33.66 -36.05
N SER A 530 27.79 34.29 -37.04
CA SER A 530 27.17 35.33 -37.86
C SER A 530 28.07 35.71 -39.05
N PRO A 531 27.48 36.14 -40.19
CA PRO A 531 28.25 36.78 -41.26
C PRO A 531 28.89 38.11 -40.82
N GLU A 532 28.35 38.76 -39.79
CA GLU A 532 28.89 39.96 -39.16
C GLU A 532 29.66 39.60 -37.89
N HIS A 533 30.74 40.30 -37.59
CA HIS A 533 31.58 40.01 -36.42
C HIS A 533 31.98 41.30 -35.69
N PRO A 534 32.22 41.25 -34.37
CA PRO A 534 32.69 42.41 -33.64
C PRO A 534 34.00 42.91 -34.25
N THR A 535 33.98 44.13 -34.76
CA THR A 535 35.18 44.84 -35.26
C THR A 535 35.99 45.46 -34.12
N THR A 536 35.38 45.60 -32.95
CA THR A 536 36.00 46.12 -31.73
C THR A 536 35.70 45.20 -30.56
N TRP A 537 36.74 44.72 -29.91
CA TRP A 537 36.69 43.93 -28.69
C TRP A 537 37.99 44.13 -27.93
N LYS A 538 37.98 43.91 -26.62
CA LYS A 538 39.19 43.94 -25.79
C LYS A 538 39.22 42.78 -24.80
N VAL A 539 40.44 42.40 -24.42
CA VAL A 539 40.68 41.46 -23.33
C VAL A 539 41.50 42.18 -22.28
N SER A 540 41.01 42.17 -21.04
CA SER A 540 41.61 42.80 -19.89
C SER A 540 42.03 41.71 -18.91
N VAL A 541 43.26 41.76 -18.40
CA VAL A 541 43.75 40.82 -17.38
C VAL A 541 44.02 41.57 -16.08
N SER A 542 43.73 40.95 -14.95
CA SER A 542 44.04 41.47 -13.62
C SER A 542 44.50 40.37 -12.70
N THR A 543 45.58 40.59 -11.95
CA THR A 543 46.05 39.64 -10.95
C THR A 543 45.35 39.80 -9.59
N ASP A 544 44.79 40.99 -9.33
CA ASP A 544 44.20 41.37 -8.05
C ASP A 544 42.70 41.71 -8.14
N GLY A 545 42.11 41.66 -9.35
CA GLY A 545 40.70 41.97 -9.58
C GLY A 545 40.32 43.45 -9.44
N SER A 546 41.31 44.32 -9.27
CA SER A 546 41.14 45.76 -9.04
C SER A 546 41.88 46.62 -10.06
N THR A 547 43.04 46.16 -10.56
CA THR A 547 43.84 46.84 -11.57
C THR A 547 43.89 45.98 -12.84
N TYR A 548 43.29 46.47 -13.92
CA TYR A 548 43.22 45.74 -15.19
C TYR A 548 44.22 46.30 -16.20
N ALA A 549 44.98 45.41 -16.83
CA ALA A 549 45.83 45.72 -17.98
C ALA A 549 45.18 45.16 -19.24
N GLU A 550 45.01 46.02 -20.25
CA GLU A 550 44.49 45.60 -21.54
C GLU A 550 45.55 44.79 -22.29
N VAL A 551 45.20 43.56 -22.65
CA VAL A 551 46.02 42.63 -23.42
C VAL A 551 45.36 42.44 -24.78
N PHE A 552 45.73 43.30 -25.72
CA PHE A 552 45.46 43.02 -27.12
C PHE A 552 46.44 41.97 -27.60
N SER A 553 45.95 40.80 -27.97
CA SER A 553 46.73 39.84 -28.74
C SER A 553 46.21 39.82 -30.15
N ALA A 554 46.91 40.52 -31.03
CA ALA A 554 46.83 40.33 -32.47
C ALA A 554 46.89 38.83 -32.80
N THR A 555 45.83 38.28 -33.39
CA THR A 555 45.96 37.22 -34.41
C THR A 555 44.65 37.05 -35.18
N GLU A 556 44.82 36.94 -36.49
CA GLU A 556 43.89 36.57 -37.56
C GLU A 556 42.50 36.10 -37.10
N LEU A 557 41.48 36.93 -37.37
CA LEU A 557 40.09 36.47 -37.41
C LEU A 557 40.02 35.25 -38.34
N ARG A 558 39.67 34.08 -37.81
CA ARG A 558 39.53 32.86 -38.61
C ARG A 558 38.06 32.56 -38.82
N CYS A 559 37.55 32.93 -39.98
CA CYS A 559 36.20 32.61 -40.41
C CYS A 559 36.19 31.37 -41.29
N ARG A 560 35.26 30.44 -41.06
CA ARG A 560 35.16 29.20 -41.83
C ARG A 560 34.47 29.46 -43.16
N THR A 561 34.89 28.75 -44.19
CA THR A 561 34.05 28.49 -45.37
C THR A 561 33.15 27.27 -45.11
N GLU A 562 32.19 27.00 -45.99
CA GLU A 562 31.29 25.83 -45.91
C GLU A 562 32.05 24.49 -45.85
N THR A 563 33.27 24.43 -46.42
CA THR A 563 34.07 23.22 -46.54
C THR A 563 35.20 23.11 -45.52
N GLN A 564 35.45 24.15 -44.72
CA GLN A 564 36.54 24.16 -43.74
C GLN A 564 36.08 23.64 -42.38
N GLN A 565 36.77 22.59 -41.92
CA GLN A 565 36.69 22.09 -40.57
C GLN A 565 37.89 22.64 -39.77
N PHE A 566 37.63 23.53 -38.81
CA PHE A 566 38.69 24.10 -37.98
C PHE A 566 39.10 23.19 -36.81
N TYR A 567 38.22 22.29 -36.40
CA TYR A 567 38.45 21.33 -35.32
C TYR A 567 37.85 19.96 -35.66
N PRO A 568 38.52 18.84 -35.36
CA PRO A 568 37.98 17.49 -35.57
C PRO A 568 36.64 17.30 -34.85
N GLY A 569 35.64 16.73 -35.52
CA GLY A 569 34.31 16.41 -34.95
C GLY A 569 33.32 17.58 -34.86
N ALA A 570 33.72 18.81 -35.19
CA ALA A 570 32.86 19.98 -35.14
C ALA A 570 31.94 20.13 -36.38
N TYR A 571 30.64 19.87 -36.23
CA TYR A 571 29.62 20.05 -37.28
C TYR A 571 28.80 21.32 -37.04
N TRP A 572 29.44 22.48 -37.11
CA TRP A 572 28.72 23.76 -37.05
C TRP A 572 28.11 24.06 -38.43
N VAL A 573 27.09 24.92 -38.51
CA VAL A 573 26.56 25.47 -39.77
C VAL A 573 27.36 26.73 -40.18
N SER A 574 27.38 27.09 -41.46
CA SER A 574 28.13 28.25 -41.97
C SER A 574 27.26 29.52 -41.86
N PRO A 575 27.79 30.71 -41.49
CA PRO A 575 29.18 31.09 -41.16
C PRO A 575 29.52 31.16 -39.65
N ALA A 576 30.78 30.90 -39.27
CA ALA A 576 31.29 31.07 -37.91
C ALA A 576 32.75 31.59 -37.89
N CYS A 577 33.04 32.58 -37.04
CA CYS A 577 34.37 33.18 -36.91
C CYS A 577 34.92 32.99 -35.49
N GLY A 578 36.17 32.52 -35.41
CA GLY A 578 36.88 32.30 -34.15
C GLY A 578 37.80 33.47 -33.80
N PHE A 579 37.86 33.78 -32.50
CA PHE A 579 38.68 34.81 -31.90
C PHE A 579 39.55 34.17 -30.81
N SER A 580 40.76 34.71 -30.64
CA SER A 580 41.74 34.20 -29.68
C SER A 580 42.60 35.35 -29.17
N ALA A 581 42.75 35.43 -27.85
CA ALA A 581 43.68 36.34 -27.20
C ALA A 581 44.68 35.52 -26.38
N LYS A 582 45.98 35.65 -26.69
CA LYS A 582 47.10 35.03 -25.96
C LYS A 582 47.87 36.09 -25.19
N PHE A 583 48.21 35.82 -23.95
CA PHE A 583 48.92 36.75 -23.07
C PHE A 583 49.84 36.01 -22.10
N GLY A 584 50.73 36.74 -21.42
CA GLY A 584 51.53 36.17 -20.33
C GLY A 584 50.60 35.57 -19.26
N PRO A 585 50.83 34.35 -18.76
CA PRO A 585 49.91 33.71 -17.83
C PRO A 585 49.62 34.57 -16.60
N VAL A 586 48.35 34.78 -16.29
CA VAL A 586 47.87 35.44 -15.07
C VAL A 586 47.17 34.43 -14.18
N THR A 587 47.38 34.53 -12.87
CA THR A 587 46.67 33.72 -11.89
C THR A 587 45.26 34.26 -11.71
N ALA A 588 44.27 33.59 -12.28
CA ALA A 588 42.88 34.02 -12.33
C ALA A 588 41.94 32.93 -11.83
N ARG A 589 40.91 33.33 -11.07
CA ARG A 589 39.80 32.45 -10.69
C ARG A 589 38.58 32.66 -11.59
N TYR A 590 38.41 33.84 -12.16
CA TYR A 590 37.23 34.23 -12.89
C TYR A 590 37.57 34.61 -14.33
N VAL A 591 36.70 34.20 -15.26
CA VAL A 591 36.65 34.72 -16.63
C VAL A 591 35.28 35.33 -16.86
N ARG A 592 35.21 36.65 -16.95
CA ARG A 592 33.96 37.41 -17.16
C ARG A 592 33.88 37.89 -18.60
N TYR A 593 32.71 37.73 -19.19
CA TYR A 593 32.35 38.22 -20.50
C TYR A 593 31.36 39.35 -20.31
N SER A 594 31.64 40.48 -20.92
CA SER A 594 30.74 41.63 -21.00
C SER A 594 30.25 41.79 -22.43
N PHE A 595 28.97 42.15 -22.54
CA PHE A 595 28.23 42.17 -23.77
C PHE A 595 27.53 43.52 -23.95
N ASP A 596 27.54 44.04 -25.17
CA ASP A 596 26.67 45.14 -25.60
C ASP A 596 25.78 44.64 -26.74
N ASP A 597 24.47 44.56 -26.48
CA ASP A 597 23.46 44.14 -27.45
C ASP A 597 22.67 45.34 -28.01
N ARG A 598 23.06 46.58 -27.71
CA ARG A 598 22.35 47.76 -28.25
C ARG A 598 22.54 47.93 -29.76
N THR A 599 23.48 47.18 -30.35
CA THR A 599 23.80 47.17 -31.78
C THR A 599 23.18 45.99 -32.54
N THR A 600 22.04 45.45 -32.07
CA THR A 600 21.36 44.30 -32.69
C THR A 600 21.21 44.37 -34.23
N TYR A 601 21.38 43.21 -34.88
CA TYR A 601 21.03 43.01 -36.28
C TYR A 601 19.57 42.55 -36.39
N PHE A 602 18.77 43.22 -37.23
CA PHE A 602 17.39 42.80 -37.50
C PHE A 602 17.39 41.73 -38.59
N ILE A 603 16.82 40.55 -38.32
CA ILE A 603 16.61 39.50 -39.32
C ILE A 603 15.19 39.65 -39.90
N PRO A 604 15.03 40.13 -41.14
CA PRO A 604 13.71 40.38 -41.72
C PRO A 604 12.90 39.10 -41.92
N SER A 605 13.56 37.98 -42.22
CA SER A 605 12.90 36.68 -42.44
C SER A 605 12.32 36.07 -41.16
N LEU A 606 12.77 36.51 -39.99
CA LEU A 606 12.29 36.04 -38.69
C LEU A 606 11.49 37.11 -37.92
N GLY A 607 11.42 38.34 -38.46
CA GLY A 607 10.69 39.46 -37.85
C GLY A 607 11.23 39.88 -36.49
N CYS A 608 12.52 39.64 -36.21
CA CYS A 608 13.10 39.83 -34.89
C CYS A 608 14.60 40.18 -34.97
N THR A 609 15.16 40.67 -33.87
CA THR A 609 16.59 41.01 -33.76
C THR A 609 17.39 39.85 -33.17
N THR A 610 18.53 39.55 -33.79
CA THR A 610 19.54 38.63 -33.23
C THR A 610 20.90 39.30 -33.13
N HIS A 611 21.67 38.80 -32.17
CA HIS A 611 23.12 38.94 -31.99
C HIS A 611 23.56 39.96 -30.95
N VAL A 612 24.43 39.42 -30.10
CA VAL A 612 25.16 40.05 -29.02
C VAL A 612 26.58 39.51 -29.12
N TRP A 613 27.57 40.39 -29.08
CA TRP A 613 28.98 39.99 -29.12
C TRP A 613 29.61 40.23 -27.76
N ALA A 614 30.57 39.38 -27.37
CA ALA A 614 31.45 39.73 -26.27
C ALA A 614 32.29 40.93 -26.70
N THR A 615 32.10 42.06 -26.03
CA THR A 615 32.83 43.30 -26.32
C THR A 615 34.04 43.46 -25.41
N GLU A 616 33.98 42.86 -24.22
CA GLU A 616 35.08 42.82 -23.27
C GLU A 616 35.14 41.47 -22.56
N LEU A 617 36.34 40.92 -22.45
CA LEU A 617 36.62 39.73 -21.66
C LEU A 617 37.60 40.10 -20.55
N GLU A 618 37.29 39.73 -19.32
CA GLU A 618 38.11 40.00 -18.15
C GLU A 618 38.56 38.69 -17.51
N VAL A 619 39.87 38.54 -17.33
CA VAL A 619 40.48 37.39 -16.67
C VAL A 619 41.10 37.87 -15.37
N TYR A 620 40.54 37.46 -14.24
CA TYR A 620 40.93 38.03 -12.94
C TYR A 620 40.78 37.08 -11.76
N SER A 621 41.46 37.39 -10.67
CA SER A 621 41.16 36.85 -9.34
C SER A 621 40.50 37.96 -8.53
N ALA A 622 39.32 37.72 -7.95
CA ALA A 622 38.76 38.68 -7.00
C ALA A 622 39.64 38.70 -5.73
N PRO A 623 39.80 39.87 -5.06
CA PRO A 623 40.45 39.95 -3.76
C PRO A 623 39.81 39.06 -2.70
#